data_AF-A0A956P8Z6-F1
#
_entry.id   AF-A0A956P8Z6-F1
#
_cell.length_a   1.000
_cell.length_b   1.000
_cell.length_c   1.000
_cell.angle_alpha   90.00
_cell.angle_beta   90.00
_cell.angle_gamma   90.00
#
_symmetry.space_group_name_H-M   'P 1'
#
loop_
_entity.id
_entity.type
_entity.pdbx_description
1 polymer ?
#
loop_
_entity_poly.entity_id
_entity_poly.type
_entity_poly.pdbx_seq_one_letter_code
_entity_poly.pdbx_strand_id
1 'polypeptide(L)' 'MSAMAVALGSVVAFLLAYRFYGRFISQRVLGLRDSEPMPSHQFADGVDFVPTKRPVLFGHHFASIAGAGPIV' A
#
# COMPACT_ATOMS: atom_id res chain seq x y z
N MET A 1 14.42 -17.28 23.26
CA MET A 1 13.69 -17.18 21.97
C MET A 1 14.71 -16.82 20.90
N SER A 2 14.84 -17.60 19.82
CA SER A 2 15.85 -17.32 18.80
C SER A 2 15.44 -16.15 17.91
N ALA A 3 16.40 -15.36 17.43
CA ALA A 3 16.13 -14.22 16.54
C ALA A 3 15.39 -14.66 15.26
N MET A 4 15.72 -15.83 14.73
CA MET A 4 15.04 -16.43 13.58
C MET A 4 13.56 -16.72 13.86
N ALA A 5 13.24 -17.24 15.04
CA ALA A 5 11.85 -17.52 15.41
C ALA A 5 11.03 -16.23 15.52
N VAL A 6 11.62 -15.17 16.08
CA VAL A 6 10.96 -13.85 16.15
C VAL A 6 10.75 -13.28 14.75
N ALA A 7 11.79 -13.28 13.90
CA ALA A 7 11.70 -12.75 12.55
C ALA A 7 10.61 -13.47 11.73
N LEU A 8 10.58 -14.80 11.77
CA LEU A 8 9.58 -15.57 11.05
C LEU A 8 8.17 -15.33 11.61
N GLY A 9 8.03 -15.27 12.93
CA GLY A 9 6.76 -14.93 13.58
C GLY A 9 6.24 -13.55 13.17
N SER A 10 7.11 -12.55 13.10
CA SER A 10 6.77 -11.19 12.64
C SER A 10 6.33 -11.17 11.18
N VAL A 11 7.03 -11.87 10.29
CA VAL A 11 6.63 -11.96 8.87
C VAL A 11 5.23 -12.56 8.75
N VAL A 12 4.95 -13.65 9.46
CA VAL A 12 3.62 -14.27 9.47
C VAL A 12 2.57 -13.29 10.01
N ALA A 13 2.86 -12.63 11.13
CA ALA A 13 1.96 -11.64 11.71
C ALA A 13 1.64 -10.49 10.73
N PHE A 14 2.64 -9.95 10.04
CA PHE A 14 2.45 -8.90 9.04
C PHE A 14 1.64 -9.38 7.82
N LEU A 15 1.86 -10.62 7.36
CA LEU A 15 1.05 -11.19 6.27
C LEU A 15 -0.42 -11.36 6.68
N LEU A 16 -0.67 -11.82 7.91
CA LEU A 16 -2.03 -11.93 8.45
C LEU A 16 -2.68 -10.54 8.59
N ALA A 17 -1.95 -9.56 9.13
CA ALA A 17 -2.42 -8.19 9.24
C ALA A 17 -2.77 -7.61 7.85
N TYR A 18 -1.89 -7.75 6.86
CA TYR A 18 -2.14 -7.33 5.49
C TYR A 18 -3.41 -7.98 4.91
N ARG A 19 -3.60 -9.28 5.13
CA ARG A 19 -4.72 -10.03 4.55
C ARG A 19 -6.08 -9.76 5.22
N PHE A 20 -6.12 -9.62 6.54
CA PHE A 20 -7.37 -9.45 7.28
C PHE A 20 -7.68 -7.99 7.54
N TYR A 21 -6.73 -7.23 8.08
CA TYR A 21 -6.92 -5.82 8.39
C TYR A 21 -6.95 -4.97 7.13
N GLY A 22 -6.06 -5.24 6.17
CA GLY A 22 -6.08 -4.56 4.86
C GLY A 22 -7.42 -4.76 4.13
N ARG A 23 -7.99 -5.97 4.19
CA ARG A 23 -9.32 -6.26 3.61
C ARG A 23 -10.45 -5.59 4.37
N PHE A 24 -10.37 -5.51 5.70
CA PHE A 24 -11.34 -4.76 6.51
C PHE A 24 -11.34 -3.28 6.11
N ILE A 25 -10.17 -2.64 6.03
CA ILE A 25 -10.06 -1.25 5.61
C ILE A 25 -10.61 -1.06 4.20
N SER A 26 -10.18 -1.88 3.23
CA SER A 26 -10.59 -1.70 1.84
C SER A 26 -12.10 -1.86 1.65
N GLN A 27 -12.73 -2.81 2.35
CA GLN A 27 -14.15 -3.14 2.13
C GLN A 27 -15.10 -2.38 3.05
N ARG A 28 -14.74 -2.16 4.32
CA ARG A 28 -15.64 -1.60 5.33
C ARG A 28 -15.42 -0.12 5.60
N VAL A 29 -14.18 0.36 5.49
CA VAL A 29 -13.85 1.76 5.77
C VAL A 29 -13.87 2.57 4.48
N LEU A 30 -13.17 2.11 3.44
CA LEU A 30 -13.02 2.84 2.18
C LEU A 30 -14.06 2.46 1.12
N GLY A 31 -14.61 1.24 1.21
CA GLY A 31 -15.61 0.76 0.25
C GLY A 31 -15.08 0.65 -1.19
N LEU A 32 -13.82 0.27 -1.36
CA LEU A 32 -13.18 0.16 -2.69
C LEU A 32 -13.91 -0.86 -3.56
N ARG A 33 -14.18 -0.49 -4.82
CA ARG A 33 -14.87 -1.32 -5.81
C ARG A 33 -14.08 -1.40 -7.10
N ASP A 34 -13.80 -2.62 -7.55
CA ASP A 34 -13.08 -2.87 -8.81
C ASP A 34 -13.87 -2.41 -10.06
N SER A 35 -15.18 -2.19 -9.93
CA SER A 35 -16.04 -1.68 -10.99
C SER A 35 -15.93 -0.16 -11.19
N GLU A 36 -15.30 0.57 -10.27
CA GLU A 36 -15.18 2.02 -10.35
C GLU A 36 -13.90 2.40 -11.11
N PRO A 37 -13.99 3.18 -12.21
CA PRO A 37 -12.81 3.61 -12.93
C PRO A 37 -11.95 4.54 -12.06
N MET A 38 -10.64 4.36 -12.12
CA MET A 38 -9.71 5.24 -11.41
C MET A 38 -9.80 6.68 -11.94
N PRO A 39 -9.89 7.71 -11.08
CA PRO A 39 -9.96 9.11 -11.52
C PRO A 39 -8.82 9.52 -12.46
N SER A 40 -7.61 8.98 -12.24
CA SER A 40 -6.45 9.22 -13.10
C SER A 40 -6.69 8.82 -14.56
N HIS A 41 -7.59 7.87 -14.82
CA HIS A 41 -7.97 7.44 -16.16
C HIS A 41 -9.24 8.15 -16.64
N GLN A 42 -10.23 8.37 -15.76
CA GLN A 42 -11.51 8.97 -16.14
C GLN A 42 -11.41 10.47 -16.46
N PHE A 43 -10.60 11.21 -15.71
CA PHE A 43 -10.45 12.66 -15.83
C PHE A 43 -9.07 13.05 -16.36
N ALA A 44 -8.42 12.16 -17.11
CA ALA A 44 -7.05 12.33 -17.59
C ALA A 44 -6.89 13.65 -18.37
N ASP A 45 -6.16 14.59 -17.78
CA ASP A 45 -5.95 15.95 -18.30
C ASP A 45 -4.47 16.26 -18.57
N GLY A 46 -3.55 15.40 -18.11
CA GLY A 46 -2.12 15.61 -18.23
C GLY A 46 -1.51 16.56 -17.18
N VAL A 47 -2.31 17.06 -16.23
CA VAL A 47 -1.89 17.99 -15.17
C VAL A 47 -2.24 17.43 -13.81
N ASP A 48 -3.53 17.36 -13.45
CA ASP A 48 -3.99 16.89 -12.13
C ASP A 48 -4.26 15.37 -12.13
N PHE A 49 -4.66 14.80 -13.27
CA PHE A 49 -5.00 13.39 -13.43
C PHE A 49 -4.10 12.75 -14.50
N VAL A 50 -3.04 12.07 -14.03
CA VAL A 50 -2.08 11.39 -14.92
C VAL A 50 -1.99 9.89 -14.59
N PRO A 51 -2.39 8.99 -15.51
CA PRO A 51 -2.19 7.55 -15.34
C PRO A 51 -0.72 7.22 -15.09
N THR A 52 -0.43 6.65 -13.93
CA THR A 52 0.93 6.36 -13.50
C THR A 52 1.14 4.86 -13.29
N LYS A 53 2.31 4.35 -13.67
CA LYS A 53 2.66 2.95 -13.49
C LYS A 53 2.76 2.61 -12.00
N ARG A 54 2.20 1.46 -11.60
CA ARG A 54 2.19 0.99 -10.19
C ARG A 54 3.56 1.03 -9.48
N PRO A 55 4.69 0.64 -10.11
CA PRO A 55 6.00 0.70 -9.45
C PRO A 55 6.44 2.12 -9.07
N VAL A 56 6.05 3.13 -9.85
CA VAL A 56 6.36 4.54 -9.57
C VAL A 56 5.59 5.00 -8.33
N LEU A 57 4.29 4.70 -8.27
CA LEU A 57 3.45 4.99 -7.10
C LEU A 57 3.99 4.28 -5.85
N PHE A 58 4.36 3.01 -5.97
CA PHE A 58 4.96 2.25 -4.88
C PHE A 58 6.25 2.91 -4.39
N GLY A 59 7.15 3.29 -5.30
CA GLY A 59 8.39 3.97 -4.94
C GLY A 59 8.16 5.28 -4.19
N HIS A 60 7.18 6.08 -4.62
CA HIS A 60 6.83 7.32 -3.93
C HIS A 60 6.27 7.05 -2.52
N HIS A 61 5.31 6.13 -2.39
CA HIS A 61 4.75 5.76 -1.09
C HIS A 61 5.81 5.18 -0.14
N PHE A 62 6.66 4.30 -0.65
CA PHE A 62 7.75 3.72 0.13
C PHE A 62 8.71 4.81 0.60
N ALA A 63 9.14 5.71 -0.29
CA ALA A 63 10.02 6.81 0.07
C ALA A 63 9.39 7.73 1.13
N SER A 64 8.09 8.03 1.04
CA SER A 64 7.39 8.83 2.07
C SER A 64 7.34 8.14 3.44
N ILE A 65 7.18 6.81 3.49
CA ILE A 65 7.15 6.04 4.73
C ILE A 65 8.58 5.87 5.30
N ALA A 66 9.53 5.47 4.44
CA ALA A 66 10.90 5.20 4.82
C ALA A 66 11.68 6.48 5.15
N GLY A 67 11.39 7.58 4.46
CA GLY A 67 12.04 8.88 4.66
C GLY A 67 11.76 9.52 6.02
N ALA A 68 10.78 9.02 6.77
CA ALA A 68 10.52 9.45 8.15
C ALA A 68 11.45 8.78 9.20
N GLY A 69 12.24 7.79 8.81
CA GLY A 69 13.24 7.16 9.68
C GLY A 69 14.64 7.77 9.49
N PRO A 70 15.55 7.65 10.48
CA PRO A 70 16.95 8.01 10.26
C PRO A 70 17.51 7.11 9.17
N ILE A 71 17.89 7.71 8.05
CA ILE A 71 18.67 7.05 7.00
C ILE A 71 20.02 6.72 7.64
N VAL A 72 20.23 5.47 8.02
CA VAL A 72 21.55 4.89 8.33
C VAL A 72 21.94 3.93 7.23
#